data_AF-A0A436FA80-F1
#
_entry.id   AF-A0A436FA80-F1
#
_cell.length_a   1.000
_cell.length_b   1.000
_cell.length_c   1.000
_cell.angle_alpha   90.00
_cell.angle_beta   90.00
_cell.angle_gamma   90.00
#
_symmetry.space_group_name_H-M   'P 1'
#
loop_
_entity.id
_entity.type
_entity.pdbx_description
1 polymer ?
#
loop_
_entity_poly.entity_id
_entity_poly.type
_entity_poly.pdbx_seq_one_letter_code
_entity_poly.pdbx_strand_id
1 'polypeptide(L)' 'RYAEPWTRDWYEYCSDRYRTFNSRTGTFTGNDGEQHFCTAN' A
#
# COMPACT_ATOMS: atom_id res chain seq x y z
N ARG A 1 11.67 6.54 5.16
CA ARG A 1 10.98 7.84 5.42
C ARG A 1 9.54 7.39 5.57
N TYR A 2 8.98 7.40 6.78
CA TYR A 2 7.64 6.86 6.99
C TYR A 2 6.64 7.73 6.25
N ALA A 3 6.10 7.24 5.14
CA ALA A 3 5.07 7.96 4.42
C ALA A 3 3.73 7.69 5.12
N GLU A 4 3.08 8.76 5.56
CA GLU A 4 1.80 8.65 6.26
C GLU A 4 0.73 8.09 5.32
N PRO A 5 -0.13 7.19 5.78
CA PRO A 5 -1.17 6.64 4.93
C PRO A 5 -2.09 7.72 4.38
N TRP A 6 -2.59 7.49 3.17
CA TRP A 6 -3.39 8.44 2.38
C TRP A 6 -2.67 9.75 1.99
N THR A 7 -1.35 9.82 2.12
CA THR A 7 -0.55 10.86 1.47
C THR A 7 -0.16 10.47 0.06
N ARG A 8 0.28 11.47 -0.72
CA ARG A 8 0.79 11.24 -2.07
C ARG A 8 2.02 10.33 -2.07
N ASP A 9 2.99 10.58 -1.20
CA ASP A 9 4.20 9.77 -1.09
C ASP A 9 3.88 8.31 -0.73
N TRP A 10 2.92 8.08 0.17
CA TRP A 10 2.48 6.73 0.52
C TRP A 10 1.76 6.04 -0.64
N TYR A 11 0.90 6.77 -1.38
CA TYR A 11 0.25 6.23 -2.57
C TYR A 11 1.28 5.82 -3.63
N GLU A 12 2.25 6.68 -3.92
CA GLU A 12 3.31 6.42 -4.88
C GLU A 12 4.14 5.20 -4.45
N TYR A 13 4.54 5.12 -3.17
CA TYR A 13 5.25 3.96 -2.62
C TYR A 13 4.46 2.65 -2.74
N CYS A 14 3.21 2.64 -2.29
CA CYS A 14 2.41 1.43 -2.23
C CYS A 14 1.94 0.96 -3.62
N SER A 15 1.61 1.89 -4.53
CA SER A 15 1.19 1.55 -5.89
C SER A 15 2.35 1.06 -6.76
N ASP A 16 3.56 1.56 -6.55
CA ASP A 16 4.77 1.08 -7.23
C ASP A 16 5.15 -0.33 -6.73
N ARG A 17 5.09 -0.55 -5.42
CA ARG A 17 5.50 -1.80 -4.78
C ARG A 17 4.49 -2.94 -4.96
N TYR A 18 3.20 -2.64 -4.92
CA TYR A 18 2.14 -3.63 -4.91
C TYR A 18 1.14 -3.38 -6.06
N ARG A 19 1.17 -4.23 -7.09
CA ARG A 19 0.26 -4.10 -8.26
C ARG A 19 -1.22 -4.25 -7.91
N THR A 20 -1.54 -4.96 -6.84
CA THR A 20 -2.90 -5.18 -6.34
C THR A 20 -3.32 -4.15 -5.29
N PHE A 21 -2.53 -3.09 -5.11
CA PHE A 21 -2.81 -2.07 -4.12
C PHE A 21 -4.12 -1.33 -4.40
N ASN A 22 -4.94 -1.25 -3.37
CA ASN A 22 -6.15 -0.47 -3.34
C ASN A 22 -5.96 0.72 -2.41
N SER A 23 -5.82 1.92 -2.99
CA SER A 23 -5.60 3.15 -2.24
C SER A 23 -6.79 3.59 -1.40
N ARG A 24 -8.00 3.08 -1.66
CA ARG A 24 -9.19 3.40 -0.87
C ARG A 24 -9.15 2.71 0.49
N THR A 25 -8.73 1.46 0.52
CA THR A 25 -8.62 0.64 1.75
C THR A 25 -7.21 0.67 2.33
N GLY A 26 -6.22 1.08 1.54
CA GLY A 26 -4.80 1.03 1.90
C GLY A 26 -4.24 -0.38 1.98
N THR A 27 -4.88 -1.33 1.31
CA THR A 27 -4.49 -2.75 1.34
C THR A 27 -4.00 -3.22 -0.02
N PHE A 28 -3.18 -4.27 -0.01
CA PHE A 28 -2.82 -5.03 -1.20
C PHE A 28 -3.07 -6.52 -0.94
N THR A 29 -3.29 -7.29 -2.01
CA THR A 29 -3.38 -8.75 -1.90
C THR A 29 -1.98 -9.35 -1.83
N GLY A 30 -1.66 -10.00 -0.73
CA GLY A 30 -0.39 -10.71 -0.53
C GLY A 30 -0.33 -12.02 -1.30
N ASN A 31 0.84 -12.65 -1.28
CA ASN A 31 1.05 -13.95 -1.94
C ASN A 31 0.23 -15.09 -1.29
N ASP A 32 -0.19 -14.89 -0.04
CA ASP A 32 -1.12 -15.72 0.72
C ASP A 32 -2.58 -15.55 0.29
N GLY A 33 -2.88 -14.57 -0.57
CA GLY A 33 -4.22 -14.25 -1.04
C GLY A 33 -5.03 -13.38 -0.07
N GLU A 34 -4.45 -13.01 1.08
CA GLU A 34 -5.10 -12.14 2.06
C GLU A 34 -4.81 -10.66 1.80
N GLN A 35 -5.64 -9.79 2.36
CA GLN A 35 -5.45 -8.34 2.26
C GLN A 35 -4.56 -7.83 3.40
N HIS A 36 -3.45 -7.20 3.04
CA HIS A 36 -2.49 -6.64 3.98
C HIS A 36 -2.44 -5.13 3.86
N PHE A 37 -2.40 -4.43 5.00
CA PHE A 37 -2.25 -2.97 5.01
C PHE A 37 -0.84 -2.56 4.57
N CYS A 38 -0.75 -1.61 3.64
CA CYS A 38 0.53 -1.09 3.20
C CYS A 38 1.12 -0.13 4.22
N THR A 39 2.29 -0.47 4.76
CA THR A 39 3.10 0.42 5.60
C THR A 39 4.35 0.85 4.82
N ALA A 40 4.41 2.13 4.47
CA ALA A 40 5.55 2.72 3.78
C ALA A 40 6.58 3.18 4.82
N ASN A 41 7.57 2.32 5.09
CA ASN A 41 8.66 2.59 6.06
C ASN A 41 9.93 3.10 5.36
#